data_AF-A0A4V6N2T1-F1
#
_entry.id   AF-A0A4V6N2T1-F1
#
_cell.length_a   1.000
_cell.length_b   1.000
_cell.length_c   1.000
_cell.angle_alpha   90.00
_cell.angle_beta   90.00
_cell.angle_gamma   90.00
#
_symmetry.space_group_name_H-M   'P 1'
#
loop_
_entity.id
_entity.type
_entity.pdbx_description
1 polymer ?
#
loop_
_entity_poly.entity_id
_entity_poly.type
_entity_poly.pdbx_seq_one_letter_code
_entity_poly.pdbx_strand_id
1 'polypeptide(L)'
;MNFRDFILQLSQEELVEYAKNAKTTTGYLKSHLLYGYKEPRKNLRKALAQASKGKVTEAEVLQHFGLYPSQPLHNLNGNEAVI
;
A
#
# COMPACT_ATOMS: atom_id res chain seq x y z
N MET A 1 0.09 -6.49 5.81
CA MET A 1 1.21 -6.55 4.85
C MET A 1 1.63 -5.14 4.47
N ASN A 2 2.92 -4.81 4.46
CA ASN A 2 3.35 -3.47 4.01
C ASN A 2 3.30 -3.37 2.47
N PHE A 3 2.77 -2.27 1.93
CA PHE A 3 2.68 -2.06 0.48
C PHE A 3 4.05 -2.10 -0.22
N ARG A 4 5.11 -1.61 0.43
CA ARG A 4 6.49 -1.69 -0.09
C ARG A 4 6.93 -3.14 -0.25
N ASP A 5 6.75 -3.93 0.80
CA ASP A 5 7.17 -5.33 0.83
C ASP A 5 6.42 -6.13 -0.22
N PHE A 6 5.12 -5.83 -0.41
CA PHE A 6 4.33 -6.39 -1.49
C PHE A 6 4.94 -6.11 -2.86
N ILE A 7 5.29 -4.85 -3.18
CA ILE A 7 5.91 -4.52 -4.47
C ILE A 7 7.25 -5.25 -4.66
N LEU A 8 8.06 -5.38 -3.59
CA LEU A 8 9.37 -6.05 -3.65
C LEU A 8 9.27 -7.57 -3.83
N GLN A 9 8.16 -8.19 -3.44
CA GLN A 9 7.92 -9.62 -3.60
C GLN A 9 7.43 -10.01 -5.00
N LEU A 10 6.93 -9.05 -5.80
CA LEU A 10 6.45 -9.32 -7.15
C LEU A 10 7.61 -9.63 -8.10
N SER A 11 7.46 -10.67 -8.92
CA SER A 11 8.31 -10.88 -10.07
C SER A 11 8.17 -9.74 -11.09
N GLN A 12 9.08 -9.66 -12.07
CA GLN A 12 8.97 -8.64 -13.12
C GLN A 12 7.64 -8.75 -13.90
N GLU A 13 7.19 -9.96 -14.18
CA GLU A 13 5.94 -10.25 -14.89
C GLU A 13 4.73 -9.87 -14.04
N GLU A 14 4.73 -10.26 -12.76
CA GLU A 14 3.66 -9.93 -11.82
C GLU A 14 3.55 -8.42 -11.60
N LEU A 15 4.69 -7.71 -11.57
CA LEU A 15 4.71 -6.26 -11.42
C LEU A 15 4.14 -5.55 -12.66
N VAL A 16 4.44 -6.04 -13.87
CA VAL A 16 3.86 -5.52 -15.13
C VAL A 16 2.34 -5.70 -15.12
N GLU A 17 1.87 -6.90 -14.78
CA GLU A 17 0.44 -7.20 -14.72
C GLU A 17 -0.26 -6.40 -13.61
N TYR A 18 0.36 -6.26 -12.44
CA TYR A 18 -0.15 -5.45 -11.34
C TYR A 18 -0.28 -3.97 -11.74
N ALA A 19 0.75 -3.39 -12.38
CA ALA A 19 0.71 -2.02 -12.86
C ALA A 19 -0.41 -1.79 -13.87
N LYS A 20 -0.56 -2.71 -14.82
CA LYS A 20 -1.62 -2.68 -15.84
C LYS A 20 -3.01 -2.70 -15.19
N ASN A 21 -3.24 -3.62 -14.26
CA ASN A 21 -4.52 -3.75 -13.55
C ASN A 21 -4.84 -2.53 -12.67
N ALA A 22 -3.82 -1.93 -12.06
CA ALA A 22 -3.96 -0.69 -11.29
C ALA A 22 -4.01 0.58 -12.16
N LYS A 23 -4.01 0.44 -13.50
CA LYS A 23 -4.00 1.55 -14.48
C LYS A 23 -2.83 2.53 -14.27
N THR A 24 -1.63 1.98 -14.01
CA THR A 24 -0.38 2.72 -13.84
C THR A 24 0.76 2.02 -14.59
N THR A 25 2.01 2.44 -14.38
CA THR A 25 3.20 1.85 -15.00
C THR A 25 4.16 1.27 -13.97
N THR A 26 4.94 0.27 -14.36
CA THR A 26 5.99 -0.31 -13.48
C THR A 26 7.02 0.73 -13.06
N GLY A 27 7.35 1.69 -13.94
CA GLY A 27 8.21 2.83 -13.63
C GLY A 27 7.62 3.72 -12.56
N TYR A 28 6.32 4.03 -12.63
CA TYR A 28 5.64 4.81 -11.59
C TYR A 28 5.63 4.08 -10.25
N LEU A 29 5.40 2.75 -10.26
CA LEU A 29 5.50 1.92 -9.05
C LEU A 29 6.90 1.97 -8.44
N LYS A 30 7.95 1.67 -9.21
CA LYS A 30 9.33 1.57 -8.70
C LYS A 30 9.93 2.92 -8.31
N SER A 31 9.64 3.97 -9.08
CA SER A 31 10.30 5.27 -8.88
C SER A 31 9.54 6.20 -7.94
N HIS A 32 8.22 6.04 -7.80
CA HIS A 32 7.41 6.95 -6.98
C HIS A 32 6.70 6.25 -5.83
N LEU A 33 5.98 5.15 -6.09
CA LEU A 33 5.14 4.55 -5.06
C LEU A 33 5.92 3.71 -4.07
N LEU A 34 6.94 2.96 -4.52
CA LEU A 34 7.76 2.08 -3.68
C LEU A 34 8.54 2.84 -2.60
N TYR A 35 8.95 4.07 -2.90
CA TYR A 35 9.74 4.94 -2.02
C TYR A 35 8.92 6.02 -1.33
N GLY A 36 7.59 6.00 -1.46
CA GLY A 36 6.73 7.00 -0.82
C GLY A 36 6.82 8.41 -1.41
N TYR A 37 7.44 8.61 -2.59
CA TYR A 37 7.74 9.95 -3.13
C TYR A 37 6.50 10.69 -3.67
N LYS A 38 5.57 9.97 -4.33
CA LYS A 38 4.29 10.56 -4.76
C LYS A 38 3.13 9.79 -4.17
N GLU A 39 2.31 10.49 -3.40
CA GLU A 39 1.06 9.93 -2.89
C GLU A 39 0.10 9.61 -4.06
N PRO A 40 -0.44 8.38 -4.12
CA PRO A 40 -1.45 8.02 -5.09
C PRO A 40 -2.79 8.67 -4.73
N ARG A 41 -3.40 9.37 -5.69
CA ARG A 41 -4.78 9.89 -5.54
C ARG A 41 -5.77 8.76 -5.21
N LYS A 42 -6.90 9.11 -4.58
CA LYS A 42 -7.97 8.18 -4.15
C LYS A 42 -8.31 7.08 -5.16
N ASN A 43 -8.47 7.41 -6.45
CA ASN A 43 -8.80 6.43 -7.48
C ASN A 43 -7.66 5.45 -7.75
N LEU A 44 -6.41 5.92 -7.78
CA LEU A 44 -5.25 5.05 -7.97
C LEU A 44 -5.05 4.15 -6.74
N ARG A 45 -5.22 4.70 -5.53
CA ARG A 45 -5.16 3.91 -4.29
C ARG A 45 -6.17 2.76 -4.29
N LYS A 46 -7.42 3.03 -4.67
CA LYS A 46 -8.46 2.00 -4.85
C LYS A 46 -8.04 0.94 -5.86
N ALA A 47 -7.53 1.36 -7.01
CA ALA A 47 -7.09 0.46 -8.06
C ALA A 47 -5.93 -0.43 -7.61
N LEU A 48 -4.96 0.12 -6.87
CA LEU A 48 -3.83 -0.62 -6.30
C LEU A 48 -4.29 -1.70 -5.32
N ALA A 49 -5.23 -1.37 -4.43
CA ALA A 49 -5.79 -2.32 -3.48
C ALA A 49 -6.56 -3.45 -4.20
N GLN A 50 -7.41 -3.09 -5.17
CA GLN A 50 -8.17 -4.07 -5.97
C GLN A 50 -7.26 -4.98 -6.80
N ALA A 51 -6.26 -4.41 -7.50
CA ALA A 51 -5.31 -5.15 -8.32
C ALA A 51 -4.44 -6.11 -7.49
N SER A 52 -4.27 -5.86 -6.19
CA SER A 52 -3.51 -6.73 -5.29
C SER A 52 -4.26 -8.04 -4.95
N LYS A 53 -5.53 -8.15 -5.34
CA LYS A 53 -6.42 -9.28 -5.02
C LYS A 53 -6.50 -9.54 -3.51
N GLY A 54 -6.54 -8.48 -2.72
CA GLY A 54 -6.63 -8.53 -1.25
C GLY A 54 -5.29 -8.70 -0.52
N LYS A 55 -4.16 -8.75 -1.22
CA LYS A 55 -2.82 -8.78 -0.59
C LYS A 55 -2.47 -7.45 0.08
N VAL A 56 -3.00 -6.34 -0.42
CA VAL A 56 -2.83 -5.00 0.15
C VAL A 56 -4.16 -4.24 0.12
N THR A 57 -4.47 -3.58 1.23
CA THR A 57 -5.64 -2.72 1.42
C THR A 57 -5.32 -1.25 1.16
N GLU A 58 -6.34 -0.40 0.95
CA GLU A 58 -6.13 1.06 0.84
C GLU A 58 -5.45 1.65 2.08
N ALA A 59 -5.75 1.11 3.27
CA ALA A 59 -5.15 1.55 4.52
C ALA A 59 -3.64 1.25 4.56
N GLU A 60 -3.22 0.06 4.13
CA GLU A 60 -1.81 -0.32 4.06
C GLU A 60 -1.04 0.48 3.00
N VAL A 61 -1.70 0.85 1.89
CA VAL A 61 -1.14 1.82 0.95
C VAL A 61 -0.94 3.16 1.66
N LEU A 62 -1.93 3.69 2.39
CA LEU A 62 -1.79 4.98 3.08
C LEU A 62 -0.75 4.95 4.21
N GLN A 63 -0.66 3.85 4.95
CA GLN A 63 0.34 3.63 5.99
C GLN A 63 1.75 3.75 5.42
N HIS A 64 1.97 3.21 4.21
CA HIS A 64 3.25 3.35 3.52
C HIS A 64 3.66 4.80 3.26
N PHE A 65 2.69 5.70 2.99
CA PHE A 65 2.94 7.13 2.81
C PHE A 65 2.88 7.93 4.13
N GLY A 66 2.72 7.29 5.29
CA GLY A 66 2.60 7.95 6.58
C GLY A 66 1.27 8.71 6.79
N LEU A 67 0.27 8.44 5.95
CA LEU A 67 -1.02 9.14 5.95
C LEU A 67 -2.11 8.41 6.73
N TYR A 68 -1.78 7.25 7.27
CA TYR A 68 -2.66 6.45 8.10
C TYR A 68 -1.83 5.85 9.23
N PRO A 69 -2.32 5.84 10.47
CA PRO A 69 -1.57 5.30 11.59
C PRO A 69 -1.19 3.84 11.29
N SER A 70 0.10 3.53 11.38
CA SER A 70 0.57 2.15 11.47
C SER A 70 0.00 1.60 12.77
N GLN A 71 -0.98 0.70 12.71
CA GLN A 71 -1.59 0.11 13.89
C GLN A 71 -0.50 -0.36 14.87
N PRO A 72 -0.34 0.24 16.06
CA PRO A 72 0.47 -0.37 17.09
C PRO A 72 -0.39 -1.45 17.74
N LEU A 73 -0.17 -2.73 17.39
CA LEU A 73 -0.76 -3.83 18.15
C LEU A 73 0.00 -4.02 19.46
N HIS A 74 -0.37 -3.25 20.49
CA HIS A 74 -0.81 -3.72 21.81
C HIS A 74 -0.87 -2.53 22.79
N ASN A 75 -2.06 -2.17 23.25
CA ASN A 75 -2.18 -1.61 24.59
C ASN A 75 -1.83 -2.73 25.57
N LEU A 76 -0.61 -2.71 26.12
CA LEU A 76 -0.15 -3.68 27.13
C LEU A 76 -0.78 -3.44 28.51
N ASN A 77 -1.50 -2.34 28.70
CA ASN A 77 -2.26 -2.07 29.92
C ASN A 77 -3.75 -2.01 29.56
N GLY A 78 -4.53 -2.91 30.14
CA GLY A 78 -5.97 -3.11 29.91
C GLY A 78 -6.84 -1.98 30.44
N ASN A 79 -6.57 -0.74 30.03
CA ASN A 79 -7.43 0.40 30.29
C ASN A 79 -7.84 1.02 28.96
N GLU A 80 -9.14 0.96 28.68
CA GLU A 80 -9.77 1.59 27.54
C GLU A 80 -9.50 3.10 27.60
N ALA A 81 -8.79 3.62 26.61
CA ALA A 81 -8.71 5.07 26.42
C ALA A 81 -10.06 5.53 25.85
N VAL A 82 -10.92 6.01 26.75
CA VAL A 82 -12.11 6.79 26.40
C VAL A 82 -11.65 8.11 25.78
N ILE A 83 -12.37 8.51 24.73
CA ILE A 83 -12.16 9.63 23.80
C ILE A 83 -11.79 10.95 24.51
#